data_AF-A0AA36IAT0-F1
#
_entry.id   AF-A0AA36IAT0-F1
#
_cell.length_a   1.000
_cell.length_b   1.000
_cell.length_c   1.000
_cell.angle_alpha   90.00
_cell.angle_beta   90.00
_cell.angle_gamma   90.00
#
_symmetry.space_group_name_H-M   'P 1'
#
loop_
_entity.id
_entity.type
_entity.pdbx_description
1 polymer ?
#
loop_
_entity_poly.entity_id
_entity_poly.type
_entity_poly.pdbx_seq_one_letter_code
_entity_poly.pdbx_strand_id
1 'polypeptide(L)'
;MAARRVSGFLLLLALVFLRAVTFVSPAPSARAQRSVAVFRQATATDDTASKVADVIAEQLGVEAGKVTREATLTELGADSLDIVESVMALEEAFDVELPDEETTSLKNCGDVMDLIQSKL
;
A
#
# COMPACT_ATOMS: atom_id res chain seq x y z
N MET A 1 39.97 -25.24 -20.66
CA MET A 1 38.58 -25.18 -21.16
C MET A 1 37.75 -24.40 -20.17
N ALA A 2 36.99 -23.43 -20.68
CA ALA A 2 36.46 -22.28 -19.97
C ALA A 2 35.25 -22.60 -19.07
N ALA A 3 35.17 -21.81 -17.99
CA ALA A 3 34.03 -21.71 -17.09
C ALA A 3 32.76 -21.23 -17.80
N ARG A 4 31.59 -21.73 -17.35
CA ARG A 4 30.29 -21.05 -17.40
C ARG A 4 29.36 -21.70 -16.37
N ARG A 5 29.44 -21.23 -15.13
CA ARG A 5 28.37 -21.34 -14.14
C ARG A 5 27.55 -20.06 -14.25
N VAL A 6 26.34 -20.13 -14.80
CA VAL A 6 25.32 -19.07 -14.67
C VAL A 6 23.97 -19.76 -14.51
N SER A 7 23.57 -19.99 -13.26
CA SER A 7 22.19 -20.20 -12.85
C SER A 7 22.16 -20.10 -11.34
N GLY A 8 21.84 -18.91 -10.85
CA GLY A 8 21.78 -18.60 -9.43
C GLY A 8 21.31 -17.17 -9.19
N PHE A 9 20.45 -16.65 -10.06
CA PHE A 9 19.98 -15.26 -10.05
C PHE A 9 18.52 -15.15 -9.60
N LEU A 10 18.06 -16.03 -8.69
CA LEU A 10 16.62 -16.11 -8.35
C LEU A 10 16.26 -16.27 -6.86
N LEU A 11 17.12 -15.91 -5.90
CA LEU A 11 16.76 -16.05 -4.48
C LEU A 11 17.39 -14.95 -3.61
N LEU A 12 17.09 -13.68 -3.91
CA LEU A 12 17.57 -12.53 -3.12
C LEU A 12 16.43 -11.59 -2.72
N LEU A 13 15.31 -12.14 -2.25
CA LEU A 13 14.16 -11.37 -1.78
C LEU A 13 13.58 -11.95 -0.48
N ALA A 14 14.41 -12.04 0.57
CA ALA A 14 13.97 -12.53 1.88
C ALA A 14 14.71 -11.88 3.08
N LEU A 15 15.17 -10.63 2.96
CA LEU A 15 15.92 -9.96 4.04
C LEU A 15 15.59 -8.46 4.20
N VAL A 16 14.31 -8.08 4.19
CA VAL A 16 13.84 -6.75 4.63
C VAL A 16 12.76 -6.87 5.72
N PHE A 17 12.96 -7.76 6.70
CA PHE A 17 12.07 -7.84 7.87
C PHE A 17 12.87 -7.81 9.19
N LEU A 18 13.75 -6.82 9.32
CA LEU A 18 14.43 -6.54 10.59
C LEU A 18 14.29 -5.06 10.97
N ARG A 19 13.07 -4.62 11.24
CA ARG A 19 12.82 -3.50 12.14
C ARG A 19 12.22 -4.00 13.45
N ALA A 20 13.15 -4.21 14.38
CA ALA A 20 13.02 -3.95 15.82
C ALA A 20 11.65 -3.44 16.30
N VAL A 21 10.75 -4.36 16.67
CA VAL A 21 9.71 -4.08 17.66
C VAL A 21 10.33 -4.34 19.03
N THR A 22 11.08 -3.34 19.51
CA THR A 22 11.46 -3.27 20.92
C THR A 22 10.96 -1.96 21.51
N PHE A 23 9.90 -2.12 22.32
CA PHE A 23 9.78 -1.53 23.64
C PHE A 23 8.98 -0.22 23.77
N VAL A 24 8.37 -0.11 24.97
CA VAL A 24 7.53 0.97 25.54
C VAL A 24 6.03 0.82 25.19
N SER A 25 5.07 0.54 26.06
CA SER A 25 4.95 0.30 27.52
C SER A 25 3.51 -0.17 27.82
N PRO A 26 3.21 -0.86 28.95
CA PRO A 26 1.84 -1.23 29.33
C PRO A 26 1.16 -0.28 30.35
N ALA A 27 -0.09 0.12 30.04
CA ALA A 27 -1.27 0.37 30.92
C ALA A 27 -1.26 1.56 31.95
N PRO A 28 -2.41 1.94 32.59
CA PRO A 28 -3.81 2.06 32.12
C PRO A 28 -4.55 3.37 32.56
N SER A 29 -5.73 3.59 31.96
CA SER A 29 -6.94 4.28 32.48
C SER A 29 -6.92 5.78 32.88
N ALA A 30 -7.54 6.64 32.07
CA ALA A 30 -8.23 7.85 32.53
C ALA A 30 -9.31 8.34 31.56
N ARG A 31 -10.55 7.99 31.90
CA ARG A 31 -11.81 8.71 31.68
C ARG A 31 -11.69 10.22 31.35
N ALA A 32 -12.07 10.62 30.13
CA ALA A 32 -12.73 11.91 29.79
C ALA A 32 -13.06 11.90 28.29
N GLN A 33 -14.26 11.44 27.92
CA GLN A 33 -15.39 12.27 27.49
C GLN A 33 -15.26 12.91 26.09
N ARG A 34 -16.26 12.52 25.27
CA ARG A 34 -16.95 13.34 24.27
C ARG A 34 -16.07 13.90 23.16
N SER A 35 -16.29 13.41 21.93
CA SER A 35 -17.28 14.05 21.08
C SER A 35 -17.37 13.37 19.70
N VAL A 36 -18.61 13.16 19.28
CA VAL A 36 -19.10 13.01 17.90
C VAL A 36 -18.81 11.68 17.19
N ALA A 37 -19.87 10.88 17.10
CA ALA A 37 -20.12 10.04 15.94
C ALA A 37 -20.10 10.93 14.69
N VAL A 38 -19.00 10.96 13.94
CA VAL A 38 -18.94 11.62 12.64
C VAL A 38 -18.75 10.55 11.58
N PHE A 39 -19.81 10.41 10.80
CA PHE A 39 -19.84 9.86 9.45
C PHE A 39 -19.58 8.36 9.25
N ARG A 40 -20.62 7.61 9.60
CA ARG A 40 -21.10 6.52 8.76
C ARG A 40 -21.91 7.12 7.60
N GLN A 41 -21.30 7.27 6.42
CA GLN A 41 -21.89 7.43 5.06
C GLN A 41 -20.68 7.29 4.12
N ALA A 42 -20.29 6.12 3.58
CA ALA A 42 -21.01 5.11 2.81
C ALA A 42 -21.73 5.67 1.57
N THR A 43 -20.96 6.30 0.68
CA THR A 43 -21.15 6.07 -0.76
C THR A 43 -20.14 4.99 -1.15
N ALA A 44 -20.60 3.83 -1.62
CA ALA A 44 -19.77 2.63 -1.82
C ALA A 44 -18.52 2.82 -2.71
N THR A 45 -18.44 3.92 -3.46
CA THR A 45 -17.27 4.32 -4.25
C THR A 45 -16.17 4.99 -3.42
N ASP A 46 -16.54 5.71 -2.36
CA ASP A 46 -15.60 6.41 -1.47
C ASP A 46 -14.91 5.42 -0.52
N ASP A 47 -15.63 4.37 -0.10
CA ASP A 47 -15.11 3.35 0.81
C ASP A 47 -13.94 2.56 0.21
N THR A 48 -13.96 2.25 -1.10
CA THR A 48 -12.85 1.56 -1.78
C THR A 48 -11.67 2.50 -1.96
N ALA A 49 -11.88 3.71 -2.47
CA ALA A 49 -10.81 4.68 -2.71
C ALA A 49 -10.09 5.05 -1.40
N SER A 50 -10.84 5.23 -0.30
CA SER A 50 -10.26 5.49 1.03
C SER A 50 -9.39 4.32 1.49
N LYS A 51 -9.86 3.07 1.34
CA LYS A 51 -9.06 1.89 1.71
C LYS A 51 -7.81 1.74 0.87
N VAL A 52 -7.89 1.99 -0.44
CA VAL A 52 -6.71 1.98 -1.32
C VAL A 52 -5.70 3.03 -0.86
N ALA A 53 -6.17 4.24 -0.54
CA ALA A 53 -5.31 5.30 -0.01
C ALA A 53 -4.66 4.90 1.32
N ASP A 54 -5.41 4.27 2.23
CA ASP A 54 -4.90 3.79 3.51
C ASP A 54 -3.81 2.72 3.32
N VAL A 55 -4.02 1.74 2.44
CA VAL A 55 -3.03 0.68 2.15
C VAL A 55 -1.74 1.27 1.57
N ILE A 56 -1.86 2.20 0.61
CA ILE A 56 -0.69 2.89 0.02
C ILE A 56 0.03 3.72 1.08
N ALA A 57 -0.72 4.42 1.93
CA ALA A 57 -0.16 5.25 2.99
C ALA A 57 0.60 4.41 4.03
N GLU A 58 0.06 3.26 4.42
CA GLU A 58 0.70 2.32 5.32
C GLU A 58 1.97 1.71 4.72
N GLN A 59 1.91 1.27 3.45
CA GLN A 59 3.05 0.65 2.77
C GLN A 59 4.21 1.63 2.60
N LEU A 60 3.91 2.87 2.20
CA LEU A 60 4.93 3.91 1.98
C LEU A 60 5.32 4.64 3.28
N GLY A 61 4.62 4.41 4.38
CA GLY A 61 4.83 5.12 5.65
C GLY A 61 4.56 6.62 5.55
N VAL A 62 3.59 7.02 4.72
CA VAL A 62 3.16 8.42 4.53
C VAL A 62 1.79 8.67 5.15
N GLU A 63 1.41 9.94 5.30
CA GLU A 63 0.06 10.27 5.76
C GLU A 63 -0.97 10.04 4.64
N ALA A 64 -2.10 9.40 4.95
CA ALA A 64 -3.19 9.17 4.00
C ALA A 64 -3.68 10.47 3.33
N GLY A 65 -3.61 11.60 4.02
CA GLY A 65 -3.94 12.92 3.45
C GLY A 65 -3.00 13.40 2.33
N LYS A 66 -1.82 12.78 2.17
CA LYS A 66 -0.92 13.03 1.04
C LYS A 66 -1.27 12.18 -0.17
N VAL A 67 -1.96 11.05 0.02
CA VAL A 67 -2.38 10.15 -1.05
C VAL A 67 -3.63 10.73 -1.71
N THR A 68 -3.43 11.76 -2.53
CA THR A 68 -4.50 12.35 -3.34
C THR A 68 -4.63 11.63 -4.67
N ARG A 69 -5.75 11.80 -5.36
CA ARG A 69 -5.95 11.16 -6.68
C ARG A 69 -4.92 11.62 -7.70
N GLU A 70 -4.44 12.85 -7.59
CA GLU A 70 -3.45 13.45 -8.49
C GLU A 70 -2.01 13.06 -8.14
N ALA A 71 -1.77 12.66 -6.89
CA ALA A 71 -0.43 12.32 -6.42
C ALA A 71 0.08 11.07 -7.14
N THR A 72 1.34 11.12 -7.57
CA THR A 72 2.03 9.93 -8.11
C THR A 72 2.69 9.14 -6.99
N LEU A 73 2.80 7.82 -7.13
CA LEU A 73 3.48 6.98 -6.14
C LEU A 73 4.93 7.44 -5.93
N THR A 74 5.60 7.88 -6.99
CA THR A 74 6.96 8.44 -6.93
C THR A 74 7.04 9.77 -6.17
N GLU A 75 6.03 10.64 -6.24
CA GLU A 75 5.97 11.87 -5.43
C GLU A 75 5.74 11.57 -3.94
N LEU A 76 5.06 10.47 -3.63
CA LEU A 76 4.90 9.96 -2.27
C LEU A 76 6.18 9.30 -1.74
N GLY A 77 7.20 9.14 -2.58
CA GLY A 77 8.48 8.55 -2.22
C GLY A 77 8.57 7.05 -2.49
N ALA A 78 7.61 6.46 -3.22
CA ALA A 78 7.71 5.09 -3.67
C ALA A 78 8.80 4.95 -4.74
N ASP A 79 9.74 4.05 -4.52
CA ASP A 79 10.65 3.59 -5.56
C ASP A 79 10.02 2.47 -6.43
N SER A 80 10.76 1.98 -7.42
CA SER A 80 10.27 0.91 -8.29
C SER A 80 9.93 -0.40 -7.57
N LEU A 81 10.55 -0.68 -6.42
CA LEU A 81 10.24 -1.84 -5.58
C LEU A 81 9.00 -1.56 -4.74
N ASP A 82 8.91 -0.38 -4.13
CA ASP A 82 7.76 0.04 -3.33
C ASP A 82 6.45 0.02 -4.14
N ILE A 83 6.51 0.37 -5.43
CA ILE A 83 5.37 0.29 -6.36
C ILE A 83 4.91 -1.16 -6.50
N VAL A 84 5.84 -2.10 -6.73
CA VAL A 84 5.53 -3.53 -6.88
C VAL A 84 4.96 -4.08 -5.58
N GLU A 85 5.55 -3.74 -4.43
CA GLU A 85 5.06 -4.16 -3.11
C GLU A 85 3.67 -3.59 -2.80
N SER A 86 3.41 -2.33 -3.16
CA SER A 86 2.10 -1.70 -2.98
C SER A 86 1.02 -2.38 -3.82
N VAL A 87 1.33 -2.74 -5.07
CA VAL A 87 0.41 -3.50 -5.93
C VAL A 87 0.10 -4.86 -5.32
N MET A 88 1.11 -5.60 -4.87
CA MET A 88 0.90 -6.91 -4.24
C MET A 88 0.07 -6.82 -2.94
N ALA A 89 0.30 -5.78 -2.14
CA ALA A 89 -0.50 -5.53 -0.93
C ALA A 89 -1.97 -5.21 -1.26
N LEU A 90 -2.22 -4.49 -2.36
CA LEU A 90 -3.57 -4.18 -2.83
C LEU A 90 -4.27 -5.42 -3.40
N GLU A 91 -3.56 -6.27 -4.15
CA GLU A 91 -4.08 -7.57 -4.61
C GLU A 91 -4.53 -8.44 -3.44
N GLU A 92 -3.69 -8.57 -2.40
CA GLU A 92 -4.03 -9.33 -1.19
C GLU A 92 -5.17 -8.70 -0.38
N ALA A 93 -5.18 -7.36 -0.23
CA ALA A 93 -6.18 -6.66 0.55
C ALA A 93 -7.59 -6.71 -0.06
N PHE A 94 -7.69 -6.75 -1.39
CA PHE A 94 -8.95 -6.76 -2.12
C PHE A 94 -9.30 -8.11 -2.75
N ASP A 95 -8.41 -9.11 -2.66
CA ASP A 95 -8.54 -10.44 -3.29
C ASP A 95 -8.76 -10.32 -4.82
N VAL A 96 -7.96 -9.47 -5.46
CA VAL A 96 -8.02 -9.17 -6.90
C VAL A 96 -6.69 -9.49 -7.59
N GLU A 97 -6.74 -9.75 -8.90
CA GLU A 97 -5.54 -9.90 -9.73
C GLU A 97 -5.33 -8.63 -10.58
N LEU A 98 -4.14 -8.02 -10.46
CA LEU A 98 -3.71 -6.82 -11.17
C LEU A 98 -2.54 -7.16 -12.11
N PRO A 99 -2.79 -7.54 -13.37
CA PRO A 99 -1.73 -7.93 -14.28
C PRO A 99 -0.80 -6.75 -14.62
N ASP A 100 0.48 -7.07 -14.88
CA ASP A 100 1.54 -6.10 -15.21
C ASP A 100 1.15 -5.11 -16.34
N GLU A 101 0.35 -5.56 -17.30
CA GLU A 101 -0.13 -4.75 -18.43
C GLU A 101 -1.00 -3.57 -17.98
N GLU A 102 -1.82 -3.78 -16.95
CA GLU A 102 -2.69 -2.75 -16.36
C GLU A 102 -1.89 -1.87 -15.41
N THR A 103 -1.00 -2.46 -14.60
CA THR A 103 -0.22 -1.73 -13.59
C THR A 103 0.87 -0.85 -14.22
N THR A 104 1.45 -1.25 -15.34
CA THR A 104 2.41 -0.43 -16.12
C THR A 104 1.78 0.85 -16.66
N SER A 105 0.45 0.89 -16.82
CA SER A 105 -0.28 2.05 -17.32
C SER A 105 -0.64 3.08 -16.23
N LEU A 106 -0.48 2.72 -14.96
CA LEU A 106 -0.79 3.55 -13.79
C LEU A 106 0.21 4.71 -13.67
N LYS A 107 -0.31 5.93 -13.48
CA LYS A 107 0.52 7.13 -13.34
C LYS A 107 0.35 7.78 -11.97
N ASN A 108 -0.88 7.82 -11.47
CA ASN A 108 -1.25 8.47 -10.22
C ASN A 108 -2.07 7.53 -9.32
N CYS A 109 -2.24 7.90 -8.05
CA CYS A 109 -2.99 7.10 -7.08
C CYS A 109 -4.47 6.98 -7.47
N GLY A 110 -5.04 7.97 -8.18
CA GLY A 110 -6.40 7.90 -8.71
C GLY A 110 -6.58 6.75 -9.71
N ASP A 111 -5.61 6.54 -10.60
CA ASP A 111 -5.62 5.42 -11.55
C ASP A 111 -5.65 4.08 -10.80
N VAL A 112 -4.91 3.97 -9.69
CA VAL A 112 -4.90 2.76 -8.84
C VAL A 112 -6.25 2.53 -8.20
N MET A 113 -6.86 3.59 -7.64
CA MET A 113 -8.19 3.52 -7.02
C MET A 113 -9.24 3.08 -8.04
N ASP A 114 -9.19 3.64 -9.25
CA ASP A 114 -10.13 3.31 -10.32
C ASP A 114 -9.92 1.89 -10.84
N LEU A 115 -8.66 1.44 -10.93
CA LEU A 115 -8.33 0.09 -11.35
C LEU A 115 -8.91 -0.93 -10.38
N ILE A 116 -8.69 -0.76 -9.08
CA ILE A 116 -9.23 -1.66 -8.05
C ILE A 116 -10.75 -1.62 -8.04
N GLN A 117 -11.34 -0.42 -8.15
CA GLN A 117 -12.79 -0.30 -8.25
C GLN A 117 -13.36 -1.03 -9.48
N SER A 118 -12.61 -1.13 -10.58
CA SER A 118 -13.05 -1.88 -11.77
C SER A 118 -12.99 -3.41 -11.62
N LYS A 119 -12.28 -3.91 -10.61
CA LYS A 119 -12.09 -5.35 -10.35
C LYS A 119 -13.02 -5.91 -9.27
N LEU A 120 -13.65 -5.05 -8.48
CA LEU A 120 -14.65 -5.37 -7.43
C LEU A 120 -16.06 -5.45 -8.01
#